data_AF-K1UVB1-F1
#
_entry.id   AF-K1UVB1-F1
#
_cell.length_a   1.000
_cell.length_b   1.000
_cell.length_c   1.000
_cell.angle_alpha   90.00
_cell.angle_beta   90.00
_cell.angle_gamma   90.00
#
_symmetry.space_group_name_H-M   'P 1'
#
loop_
_entity.id
_entity.type
_entity.pdbx_description
1 polymer ?
#
loop_
_entity_poly.entity_id
_entity_poly.type
_entity_poly.pdbx_seq_one_letter_code
_entity_poly.pdbx_strand_id
1 'polypeptide(L)'
;RQHVSDIEASVKVADQRIAQINSELSTQKVIQKHCDSYRLCRKVIEDCKSAKNPKAYRTKHQAEYQLHDSLKKELQDLGVTKIPSSNKVQKLIENLESEQATTVREKQELQKKQKTLDIIQQNFTALLDAPEISSDLLPAKKEPVSVTREK
;
A
#
# COMPACT_ATOMS: atom_id res chain seq x y z
N ARG A 1 -21.76 15.97 5.48
CA ARG A 1 -21.54 15.22 4.21
C ARG A 1 -20.11 15.37 3.69
N GLN A 2 -19.52 16.57 3.68
CA GLN A 2 -18.13 16.78 3.23
C GLN A 2 -17.11 15.83 3.88
N HIS A 3 -17.11 15.71 5.22
CA HIS A 3 -16.15 14.86 5.93
C HIS A 3 -16.23 13.35 5.59
N VAL A 4 -17.41 12.84 5.26
CA VAL A 4 -17.59 11.43 4.84
C VAL A 4 -16.96 11.23 3.46
N SER A 5 -17.22 12.16 2.53
CA SER A 5 -16.61 12.14 1.21
C SER A 5 -15.08 12.30 1.26
N ASP A 6 -14.56 13.12 2.17
CA ASP A 6 -13.12 13.31 2.34
C ASP A 6 -12.42 12.02 2.83
N ILE A 7 -13.04 11.25 3.73
CA ILE A 7 -12.50 9.97 4.20
C ILE A 7 -12.58 8.91 3.10
N GLU A 8 -13.70 8.82 2.38
CA GLU A 8 -13.82 7.92 1.22
C GLU A 8 -12.74 8.20 0.17
N ALA A 9 -12.51 9.48 -0.15
CA ALA A 9 -11.44 9.89 -1.04
C ALA A 9 -10.06 9.48 -0.51
N SER A 10 -9.82 9.66 0.81
CA SER A 10 -8.56 9.28 1.47
C SER A 10 -8.32 7.77 1.43
N VAL A 11 -9.35 6.95 1.63
CA VAL A 11 -9.26 5.48 1.51
C VAL A 11 -8.91 5.08 0.08
N LYS A 12 -9.54 5.71 -0.93
CA LYS A 12 -9.25 5.45 -2.34
C LYS A 12 -7.81 5.82 -2.71
N VAL A 13 -7.31 6.94 -2.20
CA VAL A 13 -5.90 7.36 -2.39
C VAL A 13 -4.94 6.35 -1.76
N ALA A 14 -5.24 5.88 -0.54
CA ALA A 14 -4.44 4.84 0.11
C ALA A 14 -4.41 3.53 -0.70
N ASP A 15 -5.54 3.13 -1.30
CA ASP A 15 -5.61 1.97 -2.18
C ASP A 15 -4.75 2.11 -3.44
N GLN A 16 -4.80 3.27 -4.09
CA GLN A 16 -3.96 3.57 -5.23
C GLN A 16 -2.47 3.53 -4.86
N ARG A 17 -2.12 4.09 -3.69
CA ARG A 17 -0.73 4.05 -3.20
C ARG A 17 -0.26 2.64 -2.92
N ILE A 18 -1.08 1.79 -2.29
CA ILE A 18 -0.77 0.38 -2.06
C ILE A 18 -0.57 -0.37 -3.38
N ALA A 19 -1.42 -0.14 -4.38
CA ALA A 19 -1.28 -0.75 -5.69
C ALA A 19 0.02 -0.33 -6.40
N GLN A 20 0.36 0.96 -6.32
CA GLN A 20 1.61 1.48 -6.85
C GLN A 20 2.83 0.85 -6.17
N ILE A 21 2.88 0.85 -4.84
CA ILE A 21 3.99 0.25 -4.07
C ILE A 21 4.14 -1.23 -4.42
N ASN A 22 3.03 -1.97 -4.53
CA ASN A 22 3.06 -3.38 -4.94
C ASN A 22 3.69 -3.58 -6.33
N SER A 23 3.34 -2.74 -7.30
CA SER A 23 3.93 -2.79 -8.63
C SER A 23 5.42 -2.50 -8.58
N GLU A 24 5.83 -1.45 -7.86
CA GLU A 24 7.24 -1.08 -7.71
C GLU A 24 8.04 -2.19 -7.02
N LEU A 25 7.49 -2.80 -5.97
CA LEU A 25 8.09 -3.91 -5.24
C LEU A 25 8.26 -5.14 -6.12
N SER A 26 7.26 -5.46 -6.95
CA SER A 26 7.37 -6.52 -7.97
C SER A 26 8.51 -6.24 -8.96
N THR A 27 8.58 -5.02 -9.50
CA THR A 27 9.65 -4.60 -10.39
C THR A 27 11.03 -4.71 -9.72
N GLN A 28 11.17 -4.26 -8.47
CA GLN A 28 12.44 -4.37 -7.73
C GLN A 28 12.85 -5.83 -7.48
N LYS A 29 11.90 -6.73 -7.18
CA LYS A 29 12.17 -8.17 -7.04
C LYS A 29 12.63 -8.80 -8.35
N VAL A 30 12.07 -8.38 -9.49
CA VAL A 30 12.54 -8.80 -10.82
C VAL A 30 13.97 -8.29 -11.07
N ILE A 31 14.23 -7.00 -10.82
CA ILE A 31 15.57 -6.41 -10.95
C ILE A 31 16.59 -7.17 -10.09
N GLN A 32 16.24 -7.51 -8.84
CA GLN A 32 17.09 -8.28 -7.95
C GLN A 32 17.51 -9.61 -8.60
N LYS A 33 16.53 -10.39 -9.05
CA LYS A 33 16.77 -11.69 -9.69
C LYS A 33 17.62 -11.55 -10.95
N HIS A 34 17.32 -10.56 -11.80
CA HIS A 34 18.07 -10.33 -13.04
C HIS A 34 19.51 -9.93 -12.75
N CYS A 35 19.75 -9.10 -11.73
CA CYS A 35 21.09 -8.72 -11.30
C CYS A 35 21.89 -9.92 -10.78
N ASP A 36 21.26 -10.80 -10.00
CA ASP A 36 21.93 -11.97 -9.44
C ASP A 36 22.22 -13.01 -10.52
N SER A 37 21.27 -13.30 -11.40
CA SER A 37 21.49 -14.16 -12.58
C SER A 37 22.58 -13.59 -13.50
N TYR A 38 22.59 -12.28 -13.74
CA TYR A 38 23.62 -11.63 -14.56
C TYR A 38 25.02 -11.83 -13.96
N ARG A 39 25.17 -11.71 -12.63
CA ARG A 39 26.45 -11.97 -11.95
C ARG A 39 26.90 -13.41 -12.10
N LEU A 40 25.98 -14.37 -12.01
CA LEU A 40 26.29 -15.79 -12.20
C LEU A 40 26.77 -16.05 -13.63
N CYS A 41 26.06 -15.55 -14.64
CA CYS A 41 26.46 -15.70 -16.04
C CYS A 41 27.79 -15.00 -16.32
N ARG A 42 28.03 -13.83 -15.72
CA ARG A 42 29.30 -13.10 -15.85
C ARG A 42 30.48 -13.94 -15.33
N LYS A 43 30.30 -14.69 -14.24
CA LYS A 43 31.33 -15.59 -13.71
C LYS A 43 31.71 -16.69 -14.72
N VAL A 44 30.71 -17.31 -15.36
CA VAL A 44 30.94 -18.30 -16.43
C VAL A 44 31.71 -17.70 -17.61
N ILE A 45 31.39 -16.46 -17.99
CA ILE A 45 32.10 -15.73 -19.06
C ILE A 45 33.55 -15.43 -18.65
N GLU A 46 33.78 -15.05 -17.39
CA GLU A 46 35.13 -14.80 -16.86
C GLU A 46 35.96 -16.09 -16.77
N ASP A 47 35.35 -17.20 -16.34
CA ASP A 47 35.99 -18.53 -16.28
C ASP A 47 36.42 -19.00 -17.69
N CYS A 48 35.65 -18.66 -18.73
CA CYS A 48 36.03 -18.93 -20.12
C CYS A 48 37.37 -18.30 -20.53
N LYS A 49 37.74 -17.14 -19.95
CA LYS A 49 39.01 -16.46 -20.26
C LYS A 49 40.22 -17.19 -19.67
N SER A 50 40.01 -17.88 -18.55
CA SER A 50 41.03 -18.65 -17.84
C SER A 50 41.08 -20.12 -18.31
N ALA A 51 40.11 -20.55 -19.12
CA ALA A 51 40.03 -21.92 -19.60
C ALA A 51 41.13 -22.22 -20.64
N LYS A 52 41.72 -23.43 -20.56
CA LYS A 52 42.75 -23.91 -21.50
C LYS A 52 42.27 -23.91 -22.96
N ASN A 53 40.96 -24.03 -23.20
CA ASN A 53 40.39 -24.03 -24.55
C ASN A 53 39.09 -23.20 -24.62
N PRO A 54 39.20 -21.86 -24.82
CA PRO A 54 38.07 -20.94 -24.72
C PRO A 54 36.93 -21.22 -25.72
N LYS A 55 37.25 -21.69 -26.94
CA LYS A 55 36.23 -22.01 -27.96
C LYS A 55 35.33 -23.17 -27.51
N ALA A 56 35.92 -24.25 -27.01
CA ALA A 56 35.18 -25.41 -26.53
C ALA A 56 34.33 -25.06 -25.29
N TYR A 57 34.88 -24.23 -24.39
CA TYR A 57 34.15 -23.74 -23.22
C TYR A 57 32.94 -22.90 -23.64
N ARG A 58 33.12 -21.97 -24.58
CA ARG A 58 32.03 -21.12 -25.09
C ARG A 58 30.91 -21.94 -25.72
N THR A 59 31.24 -22.96 -26.52
CA THR A 59 30.21 -23.84 -27.11
C THR A 59 29.44 -24.61 -26.02
N LYS A 60 30.12 -25.05 -24.96
CA LYS A 60 29.48 -25.74 -23.84
C LYS A 60 28.54 -24.83 -23.04
N HIS A 61 28.90 -23.55 -22.89
CA HIS A 61 28.17 -22.56 -22.09
C HIS A 61 27.39 -21.54 -22.94
N GLN A 62 26.99 -21.92 -24.15
CA GLN A 62 26.36 -20.99 -25.09
C GLN A 62 25.05 -20.38 -24.53
N ALA A 63 24.30 -21.17 -23.77
CA ALA A 63 23.05 -20.72 -23.15
C ALA A 63 23.29 -19.61 -22.12
N GLU A 64 24.34 -19.70 -21.33
CA GLU A 64 24.71 -18.71 -20.31
C GLU A 64 25.18 -17.39 -20.94
N TYR A 65 25.84 -17.45 -22.10
CA TYR A 65 26.19 -16.26 -22.87
C TYR A 65 24.95 -15.56 -23.44
N GLN A 66 24.02 -16.33 -24.03
CA GLN A 66 22.75 -15.78 -24.52
C GLN A 66 21.93 -15.16 -23.38
N LEU A 67 21.86 -15.86 -22.24
CA LEU A 67 21.18 -15.37 -21.05
C LEU A 67 21.82 -14.09 -20.51
N HIS A 68 23.15 -14.01 -20.46
CA HIS A 68 23.85 -12.79 -20.04
C HIS A 68 23.45 -11.57 -20.89
N ASP A 69 23.42 -11.73 -22.21
CA ASP A 69 23.11 -10.64 -23.12
C ASP A 69 21.63 -10.24 -23.06
N SER A 70 20.71 -11.22 -22.94
CA SER A 70 19.29 -10.96 -22.72
C SER A 70 19.05 -10.23 -21.40
N LEU A 71 19.63 -10.70 -20.29
CA LEU A 71 19.50 -10.07 -18.98
C LEU A 71 20.06 -8.64 -18.98
N LYS A 72 21.17 -8.41 -19.69
CA LYS A 72 21.74 -7.07 -19.84
C LYS A 72 20.76 -6.13 -20.54
N LYS A 73 20.09 -6.60 -21.60
CA LYS A 73 19.09 -5.82 -22.33
C LYS A 73 17.86 -5.54 -21.48
N GLU A 74 17.31 -6.56 -20.82
CA GLU A 74 16.15 -6.40 -19.94
C GLU A 74 16.43 -5.46 -18.77
N LEU A 75 17.62 -5.54 -18.17
CA LEU A 75 18.03 -4.60 -17.13
C LEU A 75 18.15 -3.17 -17.67
N GLN A 76 18.66 -2.99 -18.89
CA GLN A 76 18.68 -1.67 -19.54
C GLN A 76 17.27 -1.14 -19.83
N ASP A 77 16.36 -2.00 -20.29
CA ASP A 77 14.96 -1.65 -20.54
C ASP A 77 14.24 -1.23 -19.24
N LEU A 78 14.64 -1.81 -18.10
CA LEU A 78 14.22 -1.41 -16.75
C LEU A 78 14.95 -0.18 -16.20
N GLY A 79 15.79 0.49 -17.01
CA GLY A 79 16.55 1.69 -16.63
C GLY A 79 17.81 1.40 -15.79
N VAL A 80 18.17 0.14 -15.59
CA VAL A 80 19.35 -0.30 -14.84
C VAL A 80 20.57 -0.33 -15.76
N THR A 81 21.14 0.84 -16.01
CA THR A 81 22.37 0.99 -16.83
C THR A 81 23.62 0.49 -16.11
N LYS A 82 23.62 0.52 -14.77
CA LYS A 82 24.69 0.00 -13.91
C LYS A 82 24.09 -1.00 -12.92
N ILE A 83 24.55 -2.25 -12.98
CA ILE A 83 24.13 -3.33 -12.06
C ILE A 83 24.32 -2.84 -10.60
N PRO A 84 23.24 -2.57 -9.84
CA PRO A 84 23.32 -2.16 -8.46
C PRO A 84 23.88 -3.30 -7.60
N SER A 85 24.45 -2.99 -6.44
CA SER A 85 24.82 -4.03 -5.47
C SER A 85 23.57 -4.70 -4.92
N SER A 86 23.66 -5.99 -4.53
CA SER A 86 22.52 -6.70 -3.93
C SER A 86 21.96 -5.93 -2.73
N ASN A 87 22.85 -5.41 -1.86
CA ASN A 87 22.47 -4.57 -0.71
C ASN A 87 21.68 -3.31 -1.09
N LYS A 88 21.95 -2.68 -2.24
CA LYS A 88 21.19 -1.49 -2.66
C LYS A 88 19.76 -1.84 -3.05
N VAL A 89 19.58 -2.93 -3.80
CA VAL A 89 18.26 -3.41 -4.20
C VAL A 89 17.49 -3.91 -2.99
N GLN A 90 18.15 -4.66 -2.11
CA GLN A 90 17.55 -5.18 -0.88
C GLN A 90 17.04 -4.05 0.04
N LYS A 91 17.84 -3.01 0.27
CA LYS A 91 17.39 -1.84 1.05
C LYS A 91 16.18 -1.14 0.45
N LEU A 92 16.10 -1.06 -0.89
CA LEU A 92 14.95 -0.46 -1.57
C LEU A 92 13.69 -1.32 -1.39
N ILE A 93 13.83 -2.64 -1.49
CA ILE A 93 12.73 -3.59 -1.21
C ILE A 93 12.26 -3.45 0.24
N GLU A 94 13.18 -3.43 1.20
CA GLU A 94 12.85 -3.27 2.64
C GLU A 94 12.13 -1.95 2.92
N ASN A 95 12.57 -0.85 2.29
CA ASN A 95 11.90 0.44 2.41
C ASN A 95 10.48 0.40 1.83
N LEU A 96 10.28 -0.20 0.64
CA LEU A 96 8.97 -0.33 0.02
C LEU A 96 8.04 -1.25 0.83
N GLU A 97 8.56 -2.33 1.43
CA GLU A 97 7.80 -3.21 2.32
C GLU A 97 7.37 -2.49 3.60
N SER A 98 8.25 -1.64 4.16
CA SER A 98 7.93 -0.78 5.30
C SER A 98 6.86 0.27 4.94
N GLU A 99 7.01 0.94 3.80
CA GLU A 99 6.05 1.93 3.31
C GLU A 99 4.69 1.29 3.02
N GLN A 100 4.67 0.10 2.45
CA GLN A 100 3.44 -0.66 2.26
C GLN A 100 2.76 -0.94 3.60
N ALA A 101 3.51 -1.45 4.59
CA ALA A 101 2.95 -1.80 5.89
C ALA A 101 2.35 -0.59 6.62
N THR A 102 3.02 0.56 6.53
CA THR A 102 2.50 1.83 7.10
C THR A 102 1.24 2.28 6.37
N THR A 103 1.23 2.31 5.04
CA THR A 103 0.07 2.71 4.23
C THR A 103 -1.14 1.80 4.47
N VAL A 104 -0.92 0.48 4.59
CA VAL A 104 -1.99 -0.49 4.92
C VAL A 104 -2.59 -0.21 6.29
N ARG A 105 -1.75 0.11 7.29
CA ARG A 105 -2.21 0.46 8.64
C ARG A 105 -3.03 1.75 8.62
N GLU A 106 -2.55 2.78 7.94
CA GLU A 106 -3.28 4.05 7.78
C GLU A 106 -4.63 3.86 7.12
N LYS A 107 -4.69 3.05 6.04
CA LYS A 107 -5.95 2.68 5.39
C LYS A 107 -6.92 2.02 6.38
N GLN A 108 -6.45 1.09 7.21
CA GLN A 108 -7.30 0.43 8.21
C GLN A 108 -7.88 1.43 9.21
N GLU A 109 -7.09 2.41 9.67
CA GLU A 109 -7.57 3.47 10.56
C GLU A 109 -8.59 4.38 9.88
N LEU A 110 -8.38 4.75 8.62
CA LEU A 110 -9.35 5.51 7.83
C LEU A 110 -10.67 4.74 7.67
N GLN A 111 -10.60 3.42 7.41
CA GLN A 111 -11.79 2.57 7.32
C GLN A 111 -12.56 2.47 8.65
N LYS A 112 -11.86 2.45 9.79
CA LYS A 112 -12.53 2.50 11.10
C LYS A 112 -13.26 3.82 11.29
N LYS A 113 -12.61 4.95 10.99
CA LYS A 113 -13.21 6.28 11.06
C LYS A 113 -14.43 6.41 10.16
N GLN A 114 -14.35 5.89 8.94
CA GLN A 114 -15.47 5.85 7.99
C GLN A 114 -16.69 5.15 8.62
N LYS A 115 -16.52 3.93 9.14
CA LYS A 115 -17.61 3.17 9.78
C LYS A 115 -18.22 3.91 10.96
N THR A 116 -17.41 4.56 11.78
CA THR A 116 -17.90 5.36 12.91
C THR A 116 -18.75 6.53 12.44
N LEU A 117 -18.33 7.26 11.40
CA LEU A 117 -19.11 8.36 10.83
C LEU A 117 -20.42 7.86 10.20
N ASP A 118 -20.39 6.73 9.51
CA ASP A 118 -21.59 6.14 8.90
C ASP A 118 -22.63 5.81 9.98
N ILE A 119 -22.21 5.22 11.10
CA ILE A 119 -23.10 4.94 12.26
C ILE A 119 -23.68 6.24 12.82
N ILE A 120 -22.86 7.28 13.02
CA ILE A 120 -23.33 8.56 13.54
C ILE A 120 -24.35 9.19 12.59
N GLN A 121 -24.11 9.14 11.27
CA GLN A 121 -25.02 9.67 10.26
C GLN A 121 -26.35 8.90 10.24
N GLN A 122 -26.32 7.58 10.35
CA GLN A 122 -27.52 6.75 10.47
C GLN A 122 -28.31 7.08 11.73
N ASN A 123 -27.64 7.16 12.89
CA ASN A 123 -28.28 7.52 14.16
C ASN A 123 -28.93 8.90 14.09
N PHE A 124 -28.24 9.89 13.53
CA PHE A 124 -28.77 11.25 13.39
C PHE A 124 -29.98 11.30 12.44
N THR A 125 -29.93 10.55 11.34
CA THR A 125 -31.06 10.45 10.39
C THR A 125 -32.27 9.82 11.06
N ALA A 126 -32.07 8.72 11.81
CA ALA A 126 -33.14 8.07 12.57
C ALA A 126 -33.78 8.99 13.64
N LEU A 127 -33.00 9.88 14.26
CA LEU A 127 -33.50 10.87 15.21
C LEU A 127 -34.29 12.00 14.53
N LEU A 128 -33.88 12.42 13.33
CA LEU A 128 -34.61 13.45 12.56
C LEU A 128 -35.91 12.92 11.95
N ASP A 129 -35.91 11.66 11.52
CA ASP A 129 -37.07 10.98 10.95
C ASP A 129 -38.01 10.41 12.03
N ALA A 130 -37.63 10.53 13.31
CA ALA A 130 -38.51 10.16 14.41
C ALA A 130 -39.75 11.05 14.38
N PRO A 131 -40.98 10.49 14.38
CA PRO A 131 -42.18 11.30 14.47
C PRO A 131 -42.09 12.16 15.73
N GLU A 132 -42.38 13.46 15.62
CA GLU A 132 -42.54 14.33 16.78
C GLU A 132 -43.48 13.60 17.75
N ILE A 133 -42.94 13.16 18.89
CA ILE A 133 -43.80 12.83 20.01
C ILE A 133 -44.41 14.17 20.38
N SER A 134 -45.64 14.40 19.92
CA SER A 134 -46.42 15.60 20.18
C SER A 134 -46.16 16.08 21.60
N SER A 135 -45.87 17.36 21.73
CA SER A 135 -45.83 18.10 22.99
C SER A 135 -47.12 17.96 23.84
N ASP A 136 -48.14 17.22 23.38
CA ASP A 136 -49.37 16.88 24.09
C ASP A 136 -49.24 15.83 25.21
N LEU A 137 -48.08 15.19 25.40
CA LEU A 137 -47.87 14.25 26.52
C LEU A 137 -47.27 14.88 27.79
N LEU A 138 -47.12 16.22 27.83
CA LEU A 138 -46.91 16.91 29.11
C LEU A 138 -48.27 17.09 29.79
N PRO A 139 -48.56 16.43 30.94
CA PRO A 139 -49.75 16.78 31.70
C PRO A 139 -49.65 18.25 32.11
N ALA A 140 -50.52 19.05 31.52
CA ALA A 140 -50.80 20.39 31.97
C ALA A 140 -51.31 20.34 33.42
N LYS A 141 -50.90 21.35 34.20
CA LYS A 141 -51.27 21.69 35.58
C LYS A 141 -50.39 21.08 36.69
N LYS A 142 -49.38 21.86 37.09
CA LYS A 142 -49.10 22.03 38.52
C LYS A 142 -49.99 23.18 39.01
N GLU A 143 -50.91 22.87 39.91
CA GLU A 143 -51.72 23.87 40.62
C GLU A 143 -50.81 24.87 41.35
N PRO A 144 -51.19 26.16 41.45
CA PRO A 144 -50.49 27.10 42.30
C PRO A 144 -50.78 26.74 43.76
N VAL A 145 -49.76 26.24 44.47
CA VAL A 145 -49.81 26.09 45.92
C VAL A 145 -49.81 27.48 46.55
N SER A 146 -50.97 27.88 47.07
CA SER A 146 -51.14 29.07 47.90
C SER A 146 -50.36 28.91 49.20
N VAL A 147 -49.24 29.61 49.36
CA VAL A 147 -48.54 29.69 50.64
C VAL A 147 -49.18 30.82 51.46
N THR A 148 -50.09 30.47 52.36
CA THR A 148 -50.52 31.35 53.44
C THR A 148 -49.39 31.42 54.47
N ARG A 149 -48.80 32.62 54.60
CA ARG A 149 -47.85 32.96 55.66
C ARG A 149 -48.63 33.44 56.88
N GLU A 150 -48.77 32.59 57.90
CA GLU A 150 -49.18 33.04 59.23
C GLU A 150 -48.00 33.71 59.95
N LYS A 151 -48.36 34.65 60.83
CA LYS A 151 -47.58 35.77 61.32
C LYS A 151 -46.86 35.46 62.62
#